data_AF-X5D268-F1
#
_entry.id   AF-X5D268-F1
#
_cell.length_a   1.000
_cell.length_b   1.000
_cell.length_c   1.000
_cell.angle_alpha   90.00
_cell.angle_beta   90.00
_cell.angle_gamma   90.00
#
_symmetry.space_group_name_H-M   'P 1'
#
loop_
_entity.id
_entity.type
_entity.pdbx_description
1 polymer ?
#
loop_
_entity_poly.entity_id
_entity_poly.type
_entity_poly.pdbx_seq_one_letter_code
_entity_poly.pdbx_strand_id
1 'polypeptide(L)'
;HSPMYFLLSHLSFVDFCYSTAVTPKLLENLVVEDRTISFTGCIMQFFFACIFVVTETFLLAVMAYDRFVAVCNPLLYSAVMSQKLCSLLVGASFSWGIACSLTSTYFLLTLSFCGINFINNFVCEHGAIVAVSCSDPYISQKIILVSATFNEISSLMIILTSYVFIFITVMKMPSTGGCHKAFSTCASHLTAITIFHGTILFLYCVPNSKSSWLMVKVASVFYTVVIPMLNPLIYSLRN
;
A
#
# COMPACT_ATOMS: atom_id res chain seq x y z
N HIS A 1 20.54 -15.64 5.00
CA HIS A 1 19.20 -15.08 4.80
C HIS A 1 18.88 -14.99 3.32
N SER A 2 17.66 -15.30 2.91
CA SER A 2 17.22 -15.18 1.50
C SER A 2 16.60 -13.78 1.26
N PRO A 3 16.86 -13.13 0.09
CA PRO A 3 16.33 -11.81 -0.29
C PRO A 3 14.83 -11.62 -0.03
N MET A 4 14.01 -12.60 -0.39
CA MET A 4 12.56 -12.58 -0.17
C MET A 4 12.17 -12.43 1.31
N TYR A 5 12.87 -13.12 2.22
CA TYR A 5 12.57 -12.98 3.66
C TYR A 5 12.95 -11.60 4.20
N PHE A 6 14.02 -11.01 3.67
CA PHE A 6 14.41 -9.64 4.02
C PHE A 6 13.33 -8.64 3.57
N LEU A 7 12.82 -8.77 2.35
CA LEU A 7 11.71 -7.95 1.84
C LEU A 7 10.44 -8.15 2.67
N LEU A 8 10.09 -9.40 2.97
CA LEU A 8 8.90 -9.73 3.77
C LEU A 8 8.99 -9.15 5.19
N SER A 9 10.18 -9.19 5.81
CA SER A 9 10.37 -8.58 7.14
C SER A 9 10.09 -7.08 7.14
N HIS A 10 10.48 -6.37 6.08
CA HIS A 10 10.19 -4.95 5.93
C HIS A 10 8.71 -4.68 5.62
N LEU A 11 8.08 -5.54 4.80
CA LEU A 11 6.64 -5.47 4.55
C LEU A 11 5.85 -5.64 5.85
N SER A 12 6.15 -6.68 6.64
CA SER A 12 5.49 -6.91 7.94
C SER A 12 5.72 -5.76 8.93
N PHE A 13 6.89 -5.12 8.89
CA PHE A 13 7.14 -3.92 9.70
C PHE A 13 6.25 -2.75 9.28
N VAL A 14 6.11 -2.52 7.97
CA VAL A 14 5.19 -1.50 7.42
C VAL A 14 3.75 -1.80 7.82
N ASP A 15 3.29 -3.05 7.66
CA ASP A 15 1.94 -3.49 8.05
C ASP A 15 1.68 -3.28 9.55
N PHE A 16 2.67 -3.60 10.40
CA PHE A 16 2.59 -3.41 11.84
C PHE A 16 2.51 -1.92 12.21
N CYS A 17 3.38 -1.08 11.64
CA CYS A 17 3.37 0.35 11.91
C CYS A 17 2.09 1.01 11.42
N TYR A 18 1.59 0.60 10.25
CA TYR A 18 0.35 1.10 9.68
C TYR A 18 -0.86 0.70 10.53
N SER A 19 -0.94 -0.58 10.93
CA SER A 19 -1.96 -1.05 11.87
C SER A 19 -1.88 -0.31 13.20
N THR A 20 -0.69 -0.06 13.74
CA THR A 20 -0.52 0.68 15.00
C THR A 20 -0.90 2.16 14.85
N ALA A 21 -0.74 2.76 13.67
CA ALA A 21 -1.12 4.15 13.42
C ALA A 21 -2.64 4.30 13.23
N VAL A 22 -3.34 3.28 12.71
CA VAL A 22 -4.76 3.37 12.35
C VAL A 22 -5.69 2.65 13.35
N THR A 23 -5.32 1.44 13.78
CA THR A 23 -6.16 0.55 14.60
C THR A 23 -6.47 1.07 16.01
N PRO A 24 -5.53 1.69 16.77
CA PRO A 24 -5.84 2.23 18.10
C PRO A 24 -6.90 3.33 18.06
N LYS A 25 -6.85 4.21 17.05
CA LYS A 25 -7.86 5.25 16.84
C LYS A 25 -9.20 4.68 16.38
N LEU A 26 -9.19 3.62 15.56
CA LEU A 26 -10.40 2.88 15.19
C LEU A 26 -11.06 2.22 16.41
N LEU A 27 -10.29 1.59 17.31
CA LEU A 27 -10.81 0.99 18.54
C LEU A 27 -11.29 2.01 19.57
N GLU A 28 -10.55 3.10 19.79
CA GLU A 28 -10.92 4.18 20.72
C GLU A 28 -12.28 4.80 20.34
N ASN A 29 -12.50 5.08 19.05
CA ASN A 29 -13.74 5.64 18.53
C ASN A 29 -14.93 4.65 18.46
N LEU A 30 -14.68 3.34 18.55
CA LEU A 30 -15.75 2.31 18.64
C LEU A 30 -16.23 2.10 20.08
N VAL A 31 -15.37 2.40 21.06
CA VAL A 31 -15.63 2.20 22.50
C VAL A 31 -16.14 3.49 23.16
N VAL A 32 -15.71 4.67 22.67
CA VAL A 32 -16.09 5.97 23.21
C VAL A 32 -17.08 6.66 22.25
N GLU A 33 -18.17 7.21 22.79
CA GLU A 33 -19.22 7.89 22.02
C GLU A 33 -18.75 9.21 21.38
N ASP A 34 -17.62 9.74 21.86
CA ASP A 34 -16.92 10.90 21.34
C ASP A 34 -16.00 10.51 20.16
N ARG A 35 -16.41 10.86 18.94
CA ARG A 35 -15.77 10.50 17.67
C ARG A 35 -14.81 11.58 17.16
N THR A 36 -14.31 12.43 18.05
CA THR A 36 -13.53 13.60 17.68
C THR A 36 -12.04 13.31 17.71
N ILE A 37 -11.35 13.57 16.58
CA ILE A 37 -9.89 13.59 16.52
C ILE A 37 -9.42 15.03 16.40
N SER A 38 -8.34 15.36 17.11
CA SER A 38 -7.71 16.67 16.99
C SER A 38 -7.17 16.86 15.58
N PHE A 39 -7.23 18.09 15.07
CA PHE A 39 -6.71 18.40 13.74
C PHE A 39 -5.24 17.95 13.56
N THR A 40 -4.38 18.20 14.54
CA THR A 40 -2.98 17.75 14.51
C THR A 40 -2.86 16.23 14.50
N GLY A 41 -3.68 15.52 15.30
CA GLY A 41 -3.71 14.05 15.28
C GLY A 41 -4.14 13.51 13.91
N CYS A 42 -5.09 14.20 13.26
CA CYS A 42 -5.58 13.87 11.92
C CYS A 42 -4.51 14.01 10.84
N ILE A 43 -3.77 15.13 10.85
CA ILE A 43 -2.65 15.37 9.92
C ILE A 43 -1.54 14.34 10.13
N MET A 44 -1.18 14.03 11.39
CA MET A 44 -0.16 13.02 11.69
C MET A 44 -0.58 11.63 11.23
N GLN A 45 -1.84 11.24 11.45
CA GLN A 45 -2.38 9.96 10.98
C GLN A 45 -2.33 9.86 9.45
N PHE A 46 -2.76 10.92 8.74
CA PHE A 46 -2.67 10.98 7.28
C PHE A 46 -1.22 10.88 6.78
N PHE A 47 -0.30 11.61 7.41
CA PHE A 47 1.12 11.60 7.07
C PHE A 47 1.72 10.19 7.15
N PHE A 48 1.55 9.49 8.29
CA PHE A 48 2.06 8.14 8.45
C PHE A 48 1.36 7.14 7.53
N ALA A 49 0.03 7.25 7.38
CA ALA A 49 -0.72 6.39 6.47
C ALA A 49 -0.20 6.49 5.04
N CYS A 50 0.07 7.70 4.54
CA CYS A 50 0.59 7.92 3.21
C CYS A 50 2.00 7.30 3.03
N ILE A 51 2.90 7.45 4.01
CA ILE A 51 4.23 6.82 3.97
C ILE A 51 4.10 5.31 3.82
N PHE A 52 3.30 4.67 4.68
CA PHE A 52 3.21 3.22 4.73
C PHE A 52 2.54 2.64 3.49
N VAL A 53 1.41 3.21 3.03
CA VAL A 53 0.72 2.74 1.81
C VAL A 53 1.62 2.84 0.58
N VAL A 54 2.32 3.96 0.40
CA VAL A 54 3.23 4.13 -0.74
C VAL A 54 4.41 3.16 -0.63
N THR A 55 4.98 3.00 0.57
CA THR A 55 6.10 2.07 0.79
C THR A 55 5.68 0.62 0.52
N GLU A 56 4.52 0.19 1.03
CA GLU A 56 3.95 -1.15 0.83
C GLU A 56 3.77 -1.44 -0.67
N THR A 57 3.20 -0.48 -1.41
CA THR A 57 2.98 -0.56 -2.86
C THR A 57 4.28 -0.90 -3.62
N PHE A 58 5.38 -0.18 -3.32
CA PHE A 58 6.66 -0.44 -3.98
C PHE A 58 7.37 -1.69 -3.45
N LEU A 59 7.21 -2.05 -2.17
CA LEU A 59 7.75 -3.30 -1.63
C LEU A 59 7.11 -4.52 -2.32
N LEU A 60 5.79 -4.52 -2.55
CA LEU A 60 5.10 -5.56 -3.31
C LEU A 60 5.62 -5.66 -4.76
N ALA A 61 5.87 -4.52 -5.41
CA ALA A 61 6.48 -4.50 -6.74
C ALA A 61 7.91 -5.07 -6.75
N VAL A 62 8.72 -4.74 -5.74
CA VAL A 62 10.08 -5.28 -5.58
C VAL A 62 10.05 -6.79 -5.31
N MET A 63 9.10 -7.28 -4.51
CA MET A 63 8.91 -8.72 -4.29
C MET A 63 8.46 -9.45 -5.55
N ALA A 64 7.62 -8.83 -6.40
CA ALA A 64 7.27 -9.37 -7.72
C ALA A 64 8.52 -9.47 -8.63
N TYR A 65 9.36 -8.44 -8.60
CA TYR A 65 10.63 -8.44 -9.34
C TYR A 65 11.61 -9.50 -8.82
N ASP A 66 11.70 -9.72 -7.50
CA ASP A 66 12.48 -10.83 -6.90
C ASP A 66 12.05 -12.19 -7.46
N ARG A 67 10.74 -12.46 -7.48
CA ARG A 67 10.18 -13.69 -8.05
C ARG A 67 10.50 -13.83 -9.53
N PHE A 68 10.45 -12.74 -10.29
CA PHE A 68 10.83 -12.74 -11.70
C PHE A 68 12.28 -13.17 -11.87
N VAL A 69 13.22 -12.55 -11.15
CA VAL A 69 14.64 -12.92 -11.28
C VAL A 69 14.88 -14.37 -10.85
N ALA A 70 14.22 -14.82 -9.77
CA ALA A 70 14.37 -16.18 -9.26
C ALA A 70 13.90 -17.25 -10.24
N VAL A 71 12.81 -17.00 -10.98
CA VAL A 71 12.22 -17.98 -11.92
C VAL A 71 12.84 -17.86 -13.32
N CYS A 72 12.98 -16.64 -13.84
CA CYS A 72 13.43 -16.41 -15.20
C CYS A 72 14.95 -16.50 -15.34
N ASN A 73 15.72 -16.22 -14.28
CA ASN A 73 17.20 -16.20 -14.32
C ASN A 73 17.83 -16.89 -13.10
N PRO A 74 17.55 -18.18 -12.85
CA PRO A 74 17.97 -18.87 -11.63
C PRO A 74 19.49 -18.92 -11.42
N LEU A 75 20.28 -19.03 -12.50
CA LEU A 75 21.75 -19.08 -12.44
C LEU A 75 22.38 -17.74 -12.05
N LEU A 76 21.71 -16.63 -12.34
CA LEU A 76 22.19 -15.27 -12.06
C LEU A 76 21.51 -14.66 -10.83
N TYR A 77 20.56 -15.37 -10.21
CA TYR A 77 19.75 -14.85 -9.11
C TYR A 77 20.61 -14.30 -7.96
N SER A 78 21.63 -15.03 -7.52
CA SER A 78 22.50 -14.59 -6.42
C SER A 78 23.37 -13.36 -6.76
N ALA A 79 23.70 -13.18 -8.04
CA ALA A 79 24.46 -12.02 -8.51
C ALA A 79 23.56 -10.79 -8.69
N VAL A 80 22.33 -10.98 -9.19
CA VAL A 80 21.36 -9.90 -9.42
C VAL A 80 20.69 -9.48 -8.12
N MET A 81 20.04 -10.40 -7.42
CA MET A 81 19.39 -10.16 -6.12
C MET A 81 20.38 -10.31 -4.96
N SER A 82 21.38 -9.42 -4.96
CA SER A 82 22.30 -9.27 -3.84
C SER A 82 21.64 -8.54 -2.66
N GLN A 83 22.11 -8.81 -1.45
CA GLN A 83 21.64 -8.11 -0.24
C GLN A 83 21.76 -6.58 -0.37
N LYS A 84 22.81 -6.08 -1.04
CA LYS A 84 23.01 -4.65 -1.28
C LYS A 84 21.89 -4.05 -2.14
N LEU A 85 21.50 -4.75 -3.23
CA LEU A 85 20.41 -4.31 -4.08
C LEU A 85 19.09 -4.32 -3.32
N CYS A 86 18.79 -5.38 -2.56
CA CYS A 86 17.57 -5.44 -1.75
C CYS A 86 17.51 -4.30 -0.73
N SER A 87 18.60 -4.01 -0.01
CA SER A 87 18.66 -2.87 0.91
C SER A 87 18.47 -1.53 0.21
N LEU A 88 19.02 -1.37 -1.00
CA LEU A 88 18.84 -0.16 -1.81
C LEU A 88 17.38 0.00 -2.28
N LEU A 89 16.74 -1.07 -2.74
CA LEU A 89 15.35 -1.05 -3.19
C LEU A 89 14.38 -0.77 -2.02
N VAL A 90 14.62 -1.38 -0.85
CA VAL A 90 13.86 -1.08 0.37
C VAL A 90 14.05 0.40 0.75
N GLY A 91 15.30 0.88 0.82
CA GLY A 91 15.59 2.28 1.16
C GLY A 91 14.96 3.26 0.18
N ALA A 92 14.96 2.95 -1.12
CA ALA A 92 14.30 3.75 -2.14
C ALA A 92 12.77 3.79 -1.94
N SER A 93 12.15 2.65 -1.61
CA SER A 93 10.71 2.56 -1.35
C SER A 93 10.28 3.42 -0.16
N PHE A 94 11.02 3.35 0.95
CA PHE A 94 10.78 4.21 2.11
C PHE A 94 11.01 5.69 1.81
N SER A 95 12.11 6.02 1.12
CA SER A 95 12.44 7.40 0.77
C SER A 95 11.37 8.02 -0.12
N TRP A 96 10.85 7.27 -1.08
CA TRP A 96 9.77 7.70 -1.96
C TRP A 96 8.44 7.87 -1.21
N GLY A 97 8.11 6.95 -0.30
CA GLY A 97 6.94 7.09 0.58
C GLY A 97 6.99 8.36 1.43
N ILE A 98 8.15 8.66 2.03
CA ILE A 98 8.38 9.88 2.79
C ILE A 98 8.24 11.12 1.91
N ALA A 99 8.85 11.14 0.73
CA ALA A 99 8.76 12.26 -0.20
C ALA A 99 7.32 12.54 -0.67
N CYS A 100 6.56 11.47 -1.00
CA CYS A 100 5.15 11.58 -1.39
C CYS A 100 4.30 12.13 -0.25
N SER A 101 4.51 11.63 0.97
CA SER A 101 3.75 12.04 2.15
C SER A 101 4.06 13.48 2.57
N LEU A 102 5.34 13.88 2.58
CA LEU A 102 5.74 15.26 2.85
C LEU A 102 5.13 16.23 1.84
N THR A 103 5.20 15.89 0.54
CA THR A 103 4.62 16.71 -0.51
C THR A 103 3.11 16.85 -0.32
N SER A 104 2.40 15.75 -0.14
CA SER A 104 0.94 15.75 0.02
C SER A 104 0.52 16.54 1.28
N THR A 105 1.24 16.36 2.38
CA THR A 105 0.98 17.05 3.64
C THR A 105 1.30 18.54 3.56
N TYR A 106 2.38 18.93 2.87
CA TYR A 106 2.72 20.34 2.64
C TYR A 106 1.59 21.08 1.91
N PHE A 107 1.08 20.52 0.81
CA PHE A 107 -0.03 21.12 0.07
C PHE A 107 -1.34 21.09 0.85
N LEU A 108 -1.53 20.11 1.72
CA LEU A 108 -2.67 20.06 2.64
C LEU A 108 -2.61 21.16 3.70
N LEU A 109 -1.44 21.39 4.30
CA LEU A 109 -1.21 22.43 5.32
C LEU A 109 -1.23 23.85 4.75
N THR A 110 -1.07 24.01 3.44
CA THR A 110 -1.20 25.31 2.76
C THR A 110 -2.67 25.76 2.66
N LEU A 111 -3.63 24.85 2.88
CA LEU A 111 -5.04 25.21 2.92
C LEU A 111 -5.38 26.01 4.19
N SER A 112 -6.34 26.91 4.06
CA SER A 112 -6.97 27.58 5.20
C SER A 112 -8.09 26.71 5.77
N PHE A 113 -8.15 26.60 7.10
CA PHE A 113 -9.10 25.74 7.81
C PHE A 113 -10.09 26.58 8.63
N CYS A 114 -11.38 26.22 8.55
CA CYS A 114 -12.47 27.01 9.11
C CYS A 114 -12.67 26.72 10.60
N GLY A 115 -11.69 27.05 11.46
CA GLY A 115 -11.84 27.11 12.93
C GLY A 115 -12.34 25.84 13.66
N ILE A 116 -12.53 24.72 12.96
CA ILE A 116 -12.99 23.46 13.53
C ILE A 116 -11.74 22.70 14.00
N ASN A 117 -11.51 22.69 15.32
CA ASN A 117 -10.40 21.96 15.94
C ASN A 117 -10.61 20.44 15.99
N PHE A 118 -11.82 19.98 15.64
CA PHE A 118 -12.28 18.59 15.80
C PHE A 118 -12.92 18.07 14.52
N ILE A 119 -12.31 17.07 13.90
CA ILE A 119 -12.86 16.41 12.72
C ILE A 119 -13.73 15.24 13.19
N ASN A 120 -15.01 15.24 12.83
CA ASN A 120 -15.96 14.16 13.18
C ASN A 120 -15.84 13.01 12.16
N ASN A 121 -14.64 12.44 12.06
CA ASN A 121 -14.37 11.32 11.18
C ASN A 121 -13.43 10.32 11.84
N PHE A 122 -13.71 9.05 11.56
CA PHE A 122 -13.12 7.91 12.24
C PHE A 122 -11.74 7.53 11.67
N VAL A 123 -11.53 7.79 10.37
CA VAL A 123 -10.23 7.73 9.69
C VAL A 123 -9.97 9.11 9.10
N CYS A 124 -8.78 9.65 9.38
CA CYS A 124 -8.32 10.89 8.79
C CYS A 124 -7.75 10.67 7.38
N GLU A 125 -8.67 10.47 6.44
CA GLU A 125 -8.37 10.45 5.02
C GLU A 125 -8.28 11.88 4.46
N HIS A 126 -7.56 12.04 3.35
CA HIS A 126 -7.42 13.34 2.66
C HIS A 126 -8.76 14.04 2.42
N GLY A 127 -9.78 13.29 2.00
CA GLY A 127 -11.14 13.80 1.79
C GLY A 127 -11.79 14.35 3.05
N ALA A 128 -11.53 13.76 4.23
CA ALA A 128 -12.04 14.25 5.50
C ALA A 128 -11.40 15.58 5.90
N ILE A 129 -10.10 15.76 5.61
CA ILE A 129 -9.35 16.98 5.93
C ILE A 129 -9.72 18.11 4.98
N VAL A 130 -9.89 17.80 3.70
CA VAL A 130 -10.32 18.78 2.69
C VAL A 130 -11.76 19.27 2.94
N ALA A 131 -12.66 18.39 3.43
CA ALA A 131 -14.04 18.76 3.70
C ALA A 131 -14.21 19.88 4.75
N VAL A 132 -13.20 20.11 5.60
CA VAL A 132 -13.20 21.17 6.62
C VAL A 132 -12.37 22.41 6.23
N SER A 133 -11.80 22.44 5.03
CA SER A 133 -11.05 23.58 4.51
C SER A 133 -11.98 24.71 4.02
N CYS A 134 -11.58 25.96 4.24
CA CYS A 134 -12.28 27.15 3.70
C CYS A 134 -11.79 27.55 2.31
N SER A 135 -10.54 27.24 2.00
CA SER A 135 -9.90 27.57 0.73
C SER A 135 -10.13 26.47 -0.29
N ASP A 136 -10.08 26.82 -1.57
CA ASP A 136 -10.18 25.86 -2.67
C ASP A 136 -9.11 24.75 -2.54
N PRO A 137 -9.51 23.48 -2.36
CA PRO A 137 -8.59 22.36 -2.21
C PRO A 137 -8.06 21.82 -3.54
N TYR A 138 -8.41 22.45 -4.68
CA TYR A 138 -8.11 21.96 -6.03
C TYR A 138 -6.66 21.52 -6.22
N ILE A 139 -5.68 22.34 -5.79
CA ILE A 139 -4.25 22.03 -5.95
C ILE A 139 -3.87 20.78 -5.13
N SER A 140 -4.29 20.70 -3.86
CA SER A 140 -4.01 19.55 -2.99
C SER A 140 -4.66 18.28 -3.53
N GLN A 141 -5.91 18.36 -4.01
CA GLN A 141 -6.62 17.24 -4.63
C GLN A 141 -5.96 16.77 -5.94
N LYS A 142 -5.48 17.70 -6.78
CA LYS A 142 -4.79 17.34 -8.01
C LYS A 142 -3.45 16.65 -7.73
N ILE A 143 -2.69 17.12 -6.75
CA ILE A 143 -1.39 16.54 -6.41
C ILE A 143 -1.55 15.14 -5.86
N ILE A 144 -2.50 14.93 -4.92
CA ILE A 144 -2.74 13.58 -4.39
C ILE A 144 -3.26 12.62 -5.46
N LEU A 145 -4.14 13.09 -6.36
CA LEU A 145 -4.66 12.26 -7.45
C LEU A 145 -3.56 11.84 -8.42
N VAL A 146 -2.73 12.79 -8.86
CA VAL A 146 -1.62 12.51 -9.78
C VAL A 146 -0.60 11.59 -9.11
N SER A 147 -0.24 11.84 -7.85
CA SER A 147 0.70 11.02 -7.09
C SER A 147 0.17 9.60 -6.90
N ALA A 148 -1.08 9.44 -6.45
CA ALA A 148 -1.71 8.14 -6.26
C ALA A 148 -1.80 7.35 -7.57
N THR A 149 -2.26 7.99 -8.64
CA THR A 149 -2.36 7.37 -9.97
C THR A 149 -0.99 6.95 -10.49
N PHE A 150 0.04 7.78 -10.32
CA PHE A 150 1.40 7.45 -10.72
C PHE A 150 1.96 6.27 -9.94
N ASN A 151 1.81 6.26 -8.61
CA ASN A 151 2.26 5.16 -7.75
C ASN A 151 1.56 3.84 -8.11
N GLU A 152 0.25 3.89 -8.35
CA GLU A 152 -0.55 2.71 -8.70
C GLU A 152 -0.18 2.17 -10.09
N ILE A 153 -0.12 3.03 -11.11
CA ILE A 153 0.23 2.60 -12.47
C ILE A 153 1.66 2.07 -12.52
N SER A 154 2.62 2.78 -11.91
CA SER A 154 4.04 2.36 -11.96
C SER A 154 4.26 1.02 -11.27
N SER A 155 3.66 0.79 -10.09
CA SER A 155 3.76 -0.49 -9.38
C SER A 155 3.09 -1.63 -10.14
N LEU A 156 1.86 -1.43 -10.64
CA LEU A 156 1.14 -2.42 -11.44
C LEU A 156 1.89 -2.78 -12.72
N MET A 157 2.51 -1.81 -13.39
CA MET A 157 3.32 -2.08 -14.58
C MET A 157 4.52 -2.98 -14.27
N ILE A 158 5.21 -2.75 -13.14
CA ILE A 158 6.33 -3.60 -12.69
C ILE A 158 5.81 -5.02 -12.39
N ILE A 159 4.71 -5.11 -11.65
CA ILE A 159 4.11 -6.39 -11.24
C ILE A 159 3.66 -7.18 -12.45
N LEU A 160 2.82 -6.60 -13.31
CA LEU A 160 2.27 -7.27 -14.50
C LEU A 160 3.38 -7.74 -15.43
N THR A 161 4.36 -6.88 -15.70
CA THR A 161 5.52 -7.24 -16.53
C THR A 161 6.27 -8.43 -15.92
N SER A 162 6.59 -8.39 -14.63
CA SER A 162 7.27 -9.49 -13.92
C SER A 162 6.51 -10.81 -14.05
N TYR A 163 5.19 -10.79 -13.82
CA TYR A 163 4.36 -11.99 -13.85
C TYR A 163 4.08 -12.53 -15.24
N VAL A 164 3.98 -11.67 -16.26
CA VAL A 164 3.88 -12.09 -17.67
C VAL A 164 5.13 -12.88 -18.05
N PHE A 165 6.32 -12.39 -17.71
CA PHE A 165 7.56 -13.12 -17.98
C PHE A 165 7.67 -14.42 -17.19
N ILE A 166 7.30 -14.42 -15.90
CA ILE A 166 7.25 -15.65 -15.09
C ILE A 166 6.34 -16.68 -15.77
N PHE A 167 5.13 -16.28 -16.18
CA PHE A 167 4.18 -17.15 -16.84
C PHE A 167 4.77 -17.75 -18.14
N ILE A 168 5.37 -16.92 -18.99
CA ILE A 168 6.02 -17.36 -20.23
C ILE A 168 7.14 -18.37 -19.93
N THR A 169 8.00 -18.11 -18.95
CA THR A 169 9.09 -19.02 -18.58
C THR A 169 8.55 -20.34 -18.04
N VAL A 170 7.54 -20.30 -17.17
CA VAL A 170 6.94 -21.50 -16.58
C VAL A 170 6.28 -22.38 -17.64
N MET A 171 5.56 -21.78 -18.60
CA MET A 171 4.96 -22.51 -19.73
C MET A 171 5.99 -23.19 -20.64
N LYS A 172 7.24 -22.69 -20.66
CA LYS A 172 8.34 -23.27 -21.43
C LYS A 172 9.14 -24.32 -20.64
N MET A 173 8.84 -24.55 -19.36
CA MET A 173 9.58 -25.53 -18.56
C MET A 173 9.24 -26.97 -18.98
N PRO A 174 10.24 -27.84 -19.20
CA PRO A 174 10.01 -29.22 -19.62
C PRO A 174 9.52 -30.13 -18.48
N SER A 175 9.54 -29.69 -17.22
CA SER A 175 9.17 -30.48 -16.05
C SER A 175 7.89 -29.96 -15.38
N THR A 176 6.90 -30.85 -15.24
CA THR A 176 5.64 -30.60 -14.50
C THR A 176 5.88 -30.27 -13.03
N GLY A 177 6.92 -30.83 -12.41
CA GLY A 177 7.28 -30.56 -11.01
C GLY A 177 7.82 -29.14 -10.77
N GLY A 178 8.67 -28.63 -11.70
CA GLY A 178 9.15 -27.25 -11.68
C GLY A 178 8.02 -26.24 -11.89
N CYS A 179 7.10 -26.57 -12.80
CA CYS A 179 5.91 -25.79 -13.09
C CYS A 179 4.96 -25.68 -11.87
N HIS A 180 4.63 -26.80 -11.23
CA HIS A 180 3.77 -26.82 -10.05
C HIS A 180 4.37 -26.03 -8.87
N LYS A 181 5.69 -26.13 -8.66
CA LYS A 181 6.39 -25.37 -7.61
C LYS A 181 6.34 -23.86 -7.87
N ALA A 182 6.52 -23.43 -9.13
CA ALA A 182 6.45 -22.02 -9.52
C ALA A 182 5.04 -21.44 -9.42
N PHE A 183 4.02 -22.16 -9.90
CA PHE A 183 2.62 -21.76 -9.75
C PHE A 183 2.19 -21.66 -8.29
N SER A 184 2.62 -22.64 -7.49
CA SER A 184 2.40 -22.63 -6.05
C SER A 184 2.96 -21.33 -5.47
N THR A 185 4.27 -21.08 -5.51
CA THR A 185 4.86 -19.89 -4.88
C THR A 185 4.35 -18.54 -5.43
N CYS A 186 4.02 -18.47 -6.72
CA CYS A 186 3.50 -17.25 -7.35
C CYS A 186 2.06 -16.93 -6.96
N ALA A 187 1.22 -17.95 -6.74
CA ALA A 187 -0.20 -17.77 -6.47
C ALA A 187 -0.47 -16.97 -5.19
N SER A 188 0.24 -17.23 -4.08
CA SER A 188 0.00 -16.49 -2.83
C SER A 188 0.40 -15.03 -2.93
N HIS A 189 1.52 -14.75 -3.58
CA HIS A 189 1.96 -13.38 -3.80
C HIS A 189 1.01 -12.63 -4.76
N LEU A 190 0.52 -13.30 -5.81
CA LEU A 190 -0.49 -12.74 -6.71
C LEU A 190 -1.81 -12.49 -5.97
N THR A 191 -2.23 -13.38 -5.06
CA THR A 191 -3.40 -13.16 -4.20
C THR A 191 -3.23 -11.92 -3.32
N ALA A 192 -2.09 -11.76 -2.65
CA ALA A 192 -1.80 -10.57 -1.84
C ALA A 192 -1.84 -9.28 -2.68
N ILE A 193 -1.16 -9.27 -3.83
CA ILE A 193 -1.20 -8.17 -4.80
C ILE A 193 -2.63 -7.86 -5.25
N THR A 194 -3.40 -8.88 -5.61
CA THR A 194 -4.76 -8.71 -6.15
C THR A 194 -5.70 -8.16 -5.08
N ILE A 195 -5.56 -8.62 -3.83
CA ILE A 195 -6.33 -8.06 -2.71
C ILE A 195 -5.94 -6.61 -2.46
N PHE A 196 -4.64 -6.30 -2.43
CA PHE A 196 -4.14 -4.94 -2.19
C PHE A 196 -4.59 -3.96 -3.29
N HIS A 197 -4.12 -4.16 -4.52
CA HIS A 197 -4.39 -3.27 -5.65
C HIS A 197 -5.85 -3.33 -6.12
N GLY A 198 -6.47 -4.52 -6.09
CA GLY A 198 -7.88 -4.67 -6.46
C GLY A 198 -8.81 -3.89 -5.53
N THR A 199 -8.48 -3.81 -4.24
CA THR A 199 -9.26 -3.00 -3.29
C THR A 199 -9.06 -1.50 -3.56
N ILE A 200 -7.82 -1.06 -3.81
CA ILE A 200 -7.51 0.34 -4.17
C ILE A 200 -8.28 0.74 -5.44
N LEU A 201 -8.19 -0.05 -6.51
CA LEU A 201 -8.90 0.22 -7.76
C LEU A 201 -10.43 0.23 -7.58
N PHE A 202 -11.00 -0.70 -6.81
CA PHE A 202 -12.44 -0.73 -6.54
C PHE A 202 -12.90 0.53 -5.80
N LEU A 203 -12.12 1.02 -4.84
CA LEU A 203 -12.38 2.26 -4.10
C LEU A 203 -12.37 3.50 -4.99
N TYR A 204 -11.36 3.62 -5.86
CA TYR A 204 -11.16 4.84 -6.66
C TYR A 204 -11.91 4.85 -8.00
N CYS A 205 -12.23 3.69 -8.57
CA CYS A 205 -12.93 3.58 -9.86
C CYS A 205 -14.46 3.39 -9.75
N VAL A 206 -15.02 3.11 -8.57
CA VAL A 206 -16.48 3.08 -8.39
C VAL A 206 -17.00 4.52 -8.38
N PRO A 207 -17.86 4.92 -9.34
CA PRO A 207 -18.30 6.30 -9.46
C PRO A 207 -19.07 6.77 -8.23
N ASN A 208 -18.63 7.89 -7.66
CA ASN A 208 -19.22 8.60 -6.52
C ASN A 208 -20.74 8.87 -6.65
N SER A 209 -21.34 8.73 -7.83
CA SER A 209 -22.77 8.96 -8.06
C SER A 209 -23.69 7.84 -7.53
N LYS A 210 -23.16 6.68 -7.10
CA LYS A 210 -23.96 5.55 -6.57
C LYS A 210 -23.48 4.96 -5.24
N SER A 211 -22.39 5.47 -4.65
CA SER A 211 -21.79 4.88 -3.45
C SER A 211 -22.31 5.56 -2.17
N SER A 212 -22.80 4.79 -1.20
CA SER A 212 -23.19 5.32 0.10
C SER A 212 -21.96 5.66 0.93
N TRP A 213 -22.05 6.67 1.79
CA TRP A 213 -20.96 7.04 2.72
C TRP A 213 -20.49 5.86 3.59
N LEU A 214 -21.37 4.89 3.82
CA LEU A 214 -21.09 3.63 4.51
C LEU A 214 -20.15 2.71 3.69
N MET A 215 -20.31 2.62 2.37
CA MET A 215 -19.42 1.83 1.49
C MET A 215 -18.00 2.39 1.45
N VAL A 216 -17.86 3.72 1.37
CA VAL A 216 -16.54 4.39 1.44
C VAL A 216 -15.88 4.13 2.79
N LYS A 217 -16.64 4.18 3.90
CA LYS A 217 -16.13 3.85 5.24
C LYS A 217 -15.76 2.38 5.42
N VAL A 218 -16.59 1.44 4.94
CA VAL A 218 -16.31 0.01 5.05
C VAL A 218 -15.10 -0.36 4.20
N ALA A 219 -14.97 0.21 3.01
CA ALA A 219 -13.80 0.03 2.17
C ALA A 219 -12.55 0.73 2.76
N SER A 220 -12.73 1.86 3.44
CA SER A 220 -11.69 2.53 4.22
C SER A 220 -11.13 1.63 5.33
N VAL A 221 -12.02 1.01 6.10
CA VAL A 221 -11.67 0.02 7.14
C VAL A 221 -11.02 -1.24 6.54
N PHE A 222 -11.46 -1.69 5.37
CA PHE A 222 -10.87 -2.84 4.71
C PHE A 222 -9.41 -2.58 4.28
N TYR A 223 -9.09 -1.43 3.67
CA TYR A 223 -7.70 -1.12 3.30
C TYR A 223 -6.83 -0.76 4.50
N THR A 224 -7.40 -0.12 5.53
CA THR A 224 -6.65 0.31 6.72
C THR A 224 -6.34 -0.80 7.71
N VAL A 225 -7.21 -1.81 7.79
CA VAL A 225 -7.15 -2.82 8.86
C VAL A 225 -7.05 -4.22 8.29
N VAL A 226 -7.85 -4.56 7.28
CA VAL A 226 -7.98 -5.95 6.83
C VAL A 226 -6.80 -6.38 5.95
N ILE A 227 -6.36 -5.54 5.02
CA ILE A 227 -5.26 -5.88 4.10
C ILE A 227 -3.89 -6.04 4.82
N PRO A 228 -3.47 -5.11 5.71
CA PRO A 228 -2.23 -5.24 6.47
C PRO A 228 -2.25 -6.45 7.42
N MET A 229 -3.42 -6.87 7.89
CA MET A 229 -3.57 -8.08 8.73
C MET A 229 -3.60 -9.37 7.90
N LEU A 230 -4.01 -9.32 6.64
CA LEU A 230 -4.01 -10.46 5.72
C LEU A 230 -2.62 -10.75 5.16
N ASN A 231 -1.78 -9.74 4.94
CA ASN A 231 -0.41 -9.92 4.43
C ASN A 231 0.40 -10.93 5.29
N PRO A 232 0.52 -10.78 6.63
CA PRO A 232 1.19 -11.76 7.48
C PRO A 232 0.58 -13.16 7.42
N LEU A 233 -0.75 -13.29 7.32
CA LEU A 233 -1.43 -14.58 7.25
C LEU A 233 -1.17 -15.29 5.91
N ILE A 234 -1.23 -14.54 4.80
CA ILE A 234 -0.97 -15.07 3.44
C ILE A 234 0.48 -15.54 3.31
N TYR A 235 1.43 -14.82 3.91
CA TYR A 235 2.84 -15.18 3.86
C TYR A 235 3.26 -16.22 4.91
N SER A 236 2.59 -16.31 6.07
CA SER A 236 2.91 -17.27 7.14
C SER A 236 2.21 -18.62 7.01
N LEU A 237 1.04 -18.73 6.38
CA LEU A 237 0.32 -20.01 6.21
C LEU A 237 0.95 -20.96 5.18
N ARG A 238 1.98 -20.51 4.46
CA ARG A 238 2.62 -21.26 3.38
C ARG A 238 4.06 -21.67 3.67
N ASN A 239 4.60 -21.26 4.81
CA ASN A 239 5.90 -21.74 5.29
C ASN A 239 5.70 -22.90 6.26
#